data_AF-A0A2G5NLU9-F1
#
_entry.id   AF-A0A2G5NLU9-F1
#
_cell.length_a   1.000
_cell.length_b   1.000
_cell.length_c   1.000
_cell.angle_alpha   90.00
_cell.angle_beta   90.00
_cell.angle_gamma   90.00
#
_symmetry.space_group_name_H-M   'P 1'
#
loop_
_entity.id
_entity.type
_entity.pdbx_description
1 polymer ?
#
loop_
_entity_poly.entity_id
_entity_poly.type
_entity_poly.pdbx_seq_one_letter_code
_entity_poly.pdbx_strand_id
1 'polypeptide(L)'
;MNIILKSTFKKYESMSEILVPKLVKILLNLDNLEKEIYERSKIELSEYQDGYGNFKEEYHPKSKALFKELNEKHHEIIKDNVSEKLKSISYGGSYGKPSEYFYIQDDNLDIYFTMRKKDMATIVIYYEYALKKKHKFIFRLIDNKWLIDEKYYGFSDKSWYKNGI
;
A
#
# COMPACT_ATOMS: atom_id res chain seq x y z
N MET A 1 13.09 9.96 5.57
CA MET A 1 12.66 9.84 4.16
C MET A 1 13.12 11.05 3.38
N ASN A 2 13.45 10.88 2.11
CA ASN A 2 13.92 11.96 1.24
C ASN A 2 12.95 12.16 0.05
N ILE A 3 12.46 13.38 -0.14
CA ILE A 3 11.54 13.71 -1.25
C ILE A 3 12.36 14.29 -2.40
N ILE A 4 12.39 13.60 -3.53
CA ILE A 4 13.11 13.99 -4.72
C ILE A 4 12.11 14.47 -5.78
N LEU A 5 12.17 15.76 -6.12
CA LEU A 5 11.35 16.34 -7.17
C LEU A 5 11.89 15.93 -8.55
N LYS A 6 11.06 15.23 -9.34
CA LYS A 6 11.42 14.77 -10.68
C LYS A 6 10.48 15.36 -11.71
N SER A 7 11.01 16.19 -12.61
CA SER A 7 10.23 16.74 -13.73
C SER A 7 8.93 17.45 -13.29
N THR A 8 8.95 18.04 -12.10
CA THR A 8 7.82 18.79 -11.52
C THR A 8 7.92 20.24 -11.95
N PHE A 9 6.82 20.86 -12.34
CA PHE A 9 6.81 22.30 -12.61
C PHE A 9 6.89 23.08 -11.30
N LYS A 10 7.68 24.16 -11.27
CA LYS A 10 7.96 24.97 -10.06
C LYS A 10 6.72 25.35 -9.25
N LYS A 11 5.63 25.73 -9.94
CA LYS A 11 4.34 26.09 -9.30
C LYS A 11 3.63 24.93 -8.57
N TYR A 12 4.10 23.70 -8.72
CA TYR A 12 3.55 22.50 -8.10
C TYR A 12 4.53 21.83 -7.13
N GLU A 13 5.72 22.39 -6.87
CA GLU A 13 6.71 21.77 -5.99
C GLU A 13 6.17 21.62 -4.56
N SER A 14 5.48 22.65 -4.03
CA SER A 14 4.86 22.59 -2.69
C SER A 14 3.80 21.50 -2.54
N MET A 15 3.26 20.95 -3.64
CA MET A 15 2.31 19.84 -3.56
C MET A 15 2.96 18.55 -3.05
N SER A 16 4.30 18.40 -3.15
CA SER A 16 4.97 17.24 -2.56
C SER A 16 4.85 17.22 -1.04
N GLU A 17 4.86 18.39 -0.40
CA GLU A 17 4.71 18.54 1.06
C GLU A 17 3.29 18.20 1.54
N ILE A 18 2.32 18.13 0.63
CA ILE A 18 0.93 17.77 0.93
C ILE A 18 0.68 16.30 0.61
N LEU A 19 1.04 15.87 -0.61
CA LEU A 19 0.67 14.56 -1.13
C LEU A 19 1.57 13.43 -0.64
N VAL A 20 2.87 13.69 -0.43
CA VAL A 20 3.78 12.66 0.07
C VAL A 20 3.43 12.28 1.51
N PRO A 21 3.24 13.21 2.47
CA PRO A 21 2.84 12.84 3.83
C PRO A 21 1.48 12.13 3.88
N LYS A 22 0.53 12.55 3.03
CA LYS A 22 -0.77 11.86 2.90
C LYS A 22 -0.57 10.40 2.47
N LEU A 23 0.25 10.14 1.45
CA LEU A 23 0.55 8.78 1.00
C LEU A 23 1.23 7.97 2.11
N VAL A 24 2.29 8.52 2.72
CA VAL A 24 3.06 7.85 3.78
C VAL A 24 2.15 7.41 4.93
N LYS A 25 1.24 8.30 5.37
CA LYS A 25 0.27 7.98 6.42
C LYS A 25 -0.65 6.82 6.05
N ILE A 26 -1.15 6.78 4.81
CA ILE A 26 -2.00 5.68 4.32
C ILE A 26 -1.21 4.38 4.33
N LEU A 27 0.00 4.37 3.74
CA LEU A 27 0.82 3.17 3.64
C LEU A 27 1.26 2.64 5.01
N LEU A 28 1.60 3.54 5.94
CA LEU A 28 1.94 3.16 7.31
C LEU A 28 0.76 2.53 8.06
N ASN A 29 -0.46 3.04 7.87
CA ASN A 29 -1.65 2.45 8.47
C ASN A 29 -1.94 1.05 7.90
N LEU A 30 -1.77 0.87 6.59
CA LEU A 30 -1.92 -0.44 5.93
C LEU A 30 -0.84 -1.43 6.41
N ASP A 31 0.41 -0.98 6.49
CA ASP A 31 1.54 -1.76 7.01
C ASP A 31 1.31 -2.24 8.45
N ASN A 32 0.88 -1.33 9.33
CA ASN A 32 0.59 -1.67 10.72
C ASN A 32 -0.59 -2.63 10.86
N LEU A 33 -1.64 -2.45 10.05
CA LEU A 33 -2.79 -3.36 10.03
C LEU A 33 -2.37 -4.77 9.62
N GLU A 34 -1.57 -4.90 8.55
CA GLU A 34 -1.11 -6.20 8.07
C GLU A 34 -0.22 -6.91 9.09
N LYS A 35 0.70 -6.16 9.72
CA LYS A 35 1.57 -6.67 10.80
C LYS A 35 0.76 -7.15 12.00
N GLU A 36 -0.25 -6.39 12.41
CA GLU A 36 -1.13 -6.74 13.55
C GLU A 36 -1.87 -8.05 13.28
N ILE A 37 -2.53 -8.15 12.12
CA ILE A 37 -3.26 -9.36 11.72
C ILE A 37 -2.32 -10.57 11.59
N TYR A 38 -1.13 -10.39 11.02
CA TYR A 38 -0.14 -11.46 10.87
C TYR A 38 0.38 -11.99 12.21
N GLU A 39 0.72 -11.12 13.17
CA GLU A 39 1.20 -11.59 14.48
C GLU A 39 0.07 -12.22 15.31
N ARG A 40 -1.17 -11.74 15.18
CA ARG A 40 -2.34 -12.41 15.78
C ARG A 40 -2.61 -13.77 15.15
N SER A 41 -2.50 -13.90 13.82
CA SER A 41 -2.74 -15.16 13.14
C SER A 41 -1.80 -16.24 13.64
N LYS A 42 -0.53 -15.92 13.93
CA LYS A 42 0.42 -16.86 14.53
C LYS A 42 -0.05 -17.41 15.87
N ILE A 43 -0.62 -16.56 16.72
CA ILE A 43 -1.08 -16.98 18.06
C ILE A 43 -2.37 -17.78 17.92
N GLU A 44 -3.36 -17.20 17.24
CA GLU A 44 -4.71 -17.74 17.13
C GLU A 44 -4.79 -19.05 16.31
N LEU A 45 -3.79 -19.28 15.45
CA LEU A 45 -3.68 -20.45 14.58
C LEU A 45 -2.53 -21.41 14.96
N SER A 46 -1.75 -21.12 16.01
CA SER A 46 -0.60 -21.94 16.43
C SER A 46 -0.97 -23.40 16.72
N GLU A 47 -2.09 -23.62 17.42
CA GLU A 47 -2.60 -24.96 17.79
C GLU A 47 -3.00 -25.83 16.59
N TYR A 48 -3.20 -25.24 15.41
CA TYR A 48 -3.63 -25.96 14.20
C TYR A 48 -2.46 -26.42 13.33
N GLN A 49 -1.23 -25.98 13.63
CA GLN A 49 -0.02 -26.41 12.90
C GLN A 49 0.45 -27.81 13.32
N ASP A 50 0.07 -28.29 14.51
CA ASP A 50 0.58 -29.55 15.09
C ASP A 50 -0.31 -30.79 14.91
N GLY A 51 -1.51 -30.69 14.31
CA GLY A 51 -2.50 -31.78 14.37
C GLY A 51 -3.35 -32.07 13.14
N TYR A 52 -3.31 -31.26 12.09
CA TYR A 52 -4.21 -31.43 10.94
C TYR A 52 -3.44 -31.59 9.63
N GLY A 53 -3.34 -32.85 9.18
CA GLY A 53 -2.93 -33.16 7.82
C GLY A 53 -3.85 -32.45 6.80
N ASN A 54 -3.24 -31.77 5.84
CA ASN A 54 -3.87 -31.20 4.64
C ASN A 54 -5.05 -30.22 4.84
N PHE A 55 -5.34 -29.74 6.06
CA PHE A 55 -6.35 -28.71 6.25
C PHE A 55 -5.73 -27.35 5.92
N LYS A 56 -6.19 -26.73 4.83
CA LYS A 56 -5.67 -25.41 4.47
C LYS A 56 -6.16 -24.38 5.49
N GLU A 57 -5.21 -23.63 6.04
CA GLU A 57 -5.40 -22.52 6.99
C GLU A 57 -6.54 -21.57 6.56
N GLU A 58 -6.69 -21.35 5.24
CA GLU A 58 -7.72 -20.51 4.60
C GLU A 58 -9.18 -20.93 4.88
N TYR A 59 -9.43 -22.17 5.32
CA TYR A 59 -10.79 -22.65 5.63
C TYR A 59 -11.13 -22.59 7.11
N HIS A 60 -10.18 -22.26 7.99
CA HIS A 60 -10.41 -22.21 9.42
C HIS A 60 -11.29 -21.01 9.83
N PRO A 61 -12.32 -21.16 10.70
CA PRO A 61 -13.18 -20.04 11.10
C PRO A 61 -12.42 -18.83 11.67
N LYS A 62 -11.36 -19.06 12.46
CA LYS A 62 -10.50 -17.96 12.97
C LYS A 62 -9.75 -17.26 11.84
N SER A 63 -9.22 -18.00 10.85
CA SER A 63 -8.58 -17.39 9.68
C SER A 63 -9.59 -16.55 8.88
N LYS A 64 -10.80 -17.06 8.63
CA LYS A 64 -11.88 -16.30 7.98
C LYS A 64 -12.25 -15.03 8.74
N ALA A 65 -12.29 -15.08 10.07
CA ALA A 65 -12.56 -13.92 10.91
C ALA A 65 -11.45 -12.87 10.79
N LEU A 66 -10.17 -13.29 10.80
CA LEU A 66 -9.03 -12.40 10.59
C LEU A 66 -9.05 -11.74 9.20
N PHE A 67 -9.34 -12.51 8.14
CA PHE A 67 -9.49 -11.95 6.79
C PHE A 67 -10.65 -10.96 6.69
N LYS A 68 -11.78 -11.25 7.35
CA LYS A 68 -12.92 -10.34 7.39
C LYS A 68 -12.55 -9.03 8.08
N GLU A 69 -11.93 -9.12 9.25
CA GLU A 69 -11.47 -7.96 10.03
C GLU A 69 -10.43 -7.13 9.24
N LEU A 70 -9.46 -7.80 8.60
CA LEU A 70 -8.48 -7.16 7.72
C LEU A 70 -9.19 -6.37 6.62
N ASN A 71 -10.14 -6.98 5.92
CA ASN A 71 -10.87 -6.34 4.83
C ASN A 71 -11.68 -5.13 5.30
N GLU A 72 -12.37 -5.23 6.44
CA GLU A 72 -13.15 -4.14 7.03
C GLU A 72 -12.25 -2.97 7.43
N LYS A 73 -11.17 -3.23 8.20
CA LYS A 73 -10.22 -2.18 8.61
C LYS A 73 -9.46 -1.58 7.42
N HIS A 74 -9.11 -2.39 6.43
CA HIS A 74 -8.48 -1.92 5.20
C HIS A 74 -9.41 -0.98 4.43
N HIS A 75 -10.69 -1.34 4.30
CA HIS A 75 -11.70 -0.48 3.68
C HIS A 75 -11.79 0.87 4.38
N GLU A 76 -11.83 0.88 5.72
CA GLU A 76 -11.88 2.11 6.51
C GLU A 76 -10.67 3.03 6.29
N ILE A 77 -9.47 2.47 6.09
CA ILE A 77 -8.26 3.25 5.77
C ILE A 77 -8.38 3.91 4.38
N ILE A 78 -8.92 3.19 3.40
CA ILE A 78 -8.92 3.64 1.99
C ILE A 78 -10.16 4.43 1.57
N LYS A 79 -11.28 4.33 2.29
CA LYS A 79 -12.60 4.84 1.85
C LYS A 79 -12.60 6.30 1.39
N ASP A 80 -11.87 7.18 2.08
CA ASP A 80 -11.80 8.63 1.79
C ASP A 80 -10.48 9.05 1.12
N ASN A 81 -9.61 8.08 0.82
CA ASN A 81 -8.25 8.33 0.34
C ASN A 81 -8.00 7.78 -1.06
N VAL A 82 -8.89 6.91 -1.54
CA VAL A 82 -8.73 6.13 -2.76
C VAL A 82 -9.98 6.31 -3.63
N SER A 83 -9.78 6.44 -4.95
CA SER A 83 -10.88 6.54 -5.90
C SER A 83 -11.68 5.23 -6.00
N GLU A 84 -12.95 5.33 -6.41
CA GLU A 84 -13.77 4.14 -6.74
C GLU A 84 -13.12 3.27 -7.82
N LYS A 85 -12.42 3.89 -8.78
CA LYS A 85 -11.68 3.20 -9.82
C LYS A 85 -10.63 2.24 -9.23
N LEU A 86 -9.82 2.69 -8.26
CA LEU A 86 -8.80 1.83 -7.65
C LEU A 86 -9.43 0.81 -6.69
N LYS A 87 -10.46 1.19 -5.92
CA LYS A 87 -11.19 0.27 -5.04
C LYS A 87 -11.77 -0.92 -5.80
N SER A 88 -12.16 -0.75 -7.07
CA SER A 88 -12.75 -1.80 -7.91
C SER A 88 -11.79 -2.92 -8.35
N ILE A 89 -10.46 -2.76 -8.19
CA ILE A 89 -9.48 -3.74 -8.66
C ILE A 89 -9.33 -4.87 -7.64
N SER A 90 -8.85 -4.51 -6.44
CA SER A 90 -8.71 -5.41 -5.28
C SER A 90 -8.16 -4.59 -4.12
N TYR A 91 -8.48 -4.98 -2.89
CA TYR A 91 -7.87 -4.48 -1.66
C TYR A 91 -7.94 -5.57 -0.58
N GLY A 92 -7.03 -5.55 0.40
CA GLY A 92 -7.13 -6.39 1.61
C GLY A 92 -6.99 -7.91 1.43
N GLY A 93 -6.45 -8.39 0.31
CA GLY A 93 -6.47 -9.82 -0.06
C GLY A 93 -5.43 -10.73 0.62
N SER A 94 -4.47 -10.17 1.36
CA SER A 94 -3.41 -10.96 1.99
C SER A 94 -2.81 -10.25 3.19
N TYR A 95 -2.29 -11.02 4.14
CA TYR A 95 -1.40 -10.54 5.18
C TYR A 95 -0.18 -11.48 5.28
N GLY A 96 1.02 -10.92 5.30
CA GLY A 96 2.26 -11.68 5.28
C GLY A 96 3.42 -11.01 6.01
N LYS A 97 4.57 -11.68 5.98
CA LYS A 97 5.83 -11.16 6.50
C LYS A 97 6.93 -11.30 5.42
N PRO A 98 7.48 -10.18 4.92
CA PRO A 98 7.10 -8.80 5.25
C PRO A 98 5.71 -8.44 4.72
N SER A 99 5.10 -7.44 5.35
CA SER A 99 3.90 -6.77 4.86
C SER A 99 4.16 -6.06 3.53
N GLU A 100 3.13 -5.73 2.75
CA GLU A 100 3.31 -5.14 1.41
C GLU A 100 4.09 -3.83 1.45
N TYR A 101 3.83 -3.01 2.47
CA TYR A 101 4.40 -1.68 2.62
C TYR A 101 5.44 -1.58 3.73
N PHE A 102 6.06 -2.70 4.13
CA PHE A 102 7.06 -2.74 5.22
C PHE A 102 8.17 -1.70 5.08
N TYR A 103 8.55 -1.38 3.84
CA TYR A 103 9.61 -0.44 3.49
C TYR A 103 9.29 1.00 3.88
N ILE A 104 8.03 1.33 4.20
CA ILE A 104 7.63 2.70 4.60
C ILE A 104 8.20 3.10 5.96
N GLN A 105 8.73 2.16 6.73
CA GLN A 105 9.40 2.44 8.00
C GLN A 105 10.90 2.76 7.83
N ASP A 106 11.43 2.72 6.61
CA ASP A 106 12.83 3.05 6.32
C ASP A 106 13.03 4.58 6.28
N ASP A 107 13.84 5.08 7.21
CA ASP A 107 14.20 6.50 7.29
C ASP A 107 15.02 6.97 6.07
N ASN A 108 15.66 6.07 5.34
CA ASN A 108 16.46 6.39 4.15
C ASN A 108 15.70 6.19 2.83
N LEU A 109 14.37 6.05 2.88
CA LEU A 109 13.55 5.84 1.70
C LEU A 109 13.52 7.08 0.78
N ASP A 110 13.91 6.88 -0.48
CA ASP A 110 13.79 7.86 -1.54
C ASP A 110 12.38 7.83 -2.17
N ILE A 111 11.72 8.98 -2.14
CA ILE A 111 10.36 9.19 -2.68
C ILE A 111 10.44 10.18 -3.83
N TYR A 112 10.19 9.71 -5.04
CA TYR A 112 10.23 10.55 -6.25
C TYR A 112 8.84 11.13 -6.52
N PHE A 113 8.74 12.45 -6.51
CA PHE A 113 7.50 13.18 -6.76
C PHE A 113 7.53 13.86 -8.14
N THR A 114 6.49 13.65 -8.94
CA THR A 114 6.30 14.29 -10.24
C THR A 114 4.92 14.93 -10.34
N MET A 115 4.85 16.22 -10.67
CA MET A 115 3.60 16.90 -10.99
C MET A 115 3.78 17.91 -12.12
N ARG A 116 3.06 17.68 -13.23
CA ARG A 116 3.07 18.55 -14.43
C ARG A 116 1.72 19.17 -14.75
N LYS A 117 0.65 18.66 -14.13
CA LYS A 117 -0.73 19.12 -14.32
C LYS A 117 -1.34 19.46 -12.97
N LYS A 118 -2.34 20.34 -12.95
CA LYS A 118 -2.98 20.82 -11.71
C LYS A 118 -3.77 19.75 -10.96
N ASP A 119 -4.14 18.68 -11.64
CA ASP A 119 -5.12 17.67 -11.21
C ASP A 119 -4.53 16.25 -11.16
N MET A 120 -3.22 16.09 -11.37
CA MET A 120 -2.56 14.80 -11.37
C MET A 120 -1.13 14.89 -10.86
N ALA A 121 -0.80 14.06 -9.87
CA ALA A 121 0.56 13.88 -9.36
C ALA A 121 0.94 12.39 -9.37
N THR A 122 2.23 12.11 -9.45
CA THR A 122 2.77 10.74 -9.41
C THR A 122 3.83 10.67 -8.34
N ILE A 123 3.75 9.63 -7.51
CA ILE A 123 4.73 9.32 -6.48
C ILE A 123 5.30 7.94 -6.78
N VAL A 124 6.62 7.83 -6.88
CA VAL A 124 7.32 6.56 -7.08
C VAL A 124 8.26 6.32 -5.91
N ILE A 125 8.16 5.13 -5.32
CA ILE A 125 9.00 4.70 -4.21
C ILE A 125 9.79 3.48 -4.69
N TYR A 126 11.11 3.53 -4.54
CA TYR A 126 11.99 2.40 -4.78
C TYR A 126 12.39 1.81 -3.44
N TYR A 127 12.40 0.50 -3.35
CA TYR A 127 12.75 -0.21 -2.13
C TYR A 127 13.41 -1.54 -2.46
N GLU A 128 14.17 -2.08 -1.52
CA GLU A 128 14.86 -3.34 -1.66
C GLU A 128 14.41 -4.32 -0.58
N TYR A 129 14.19 -5.57 -0.99
CA TYR A 129 14.01 -6.69 -0.08
C TYR A 129 14.93 -7.82 -0.54
N ALA A 130 14.40 -8.83 -1.23
CA ALA A 130 15.21 -9.81 -1.96
C ALA A 130 15.66 -9.31 -3.34
N LEU A 131 14.93 -8.35 -3.92
CA LEU A 131 15.18 -7.74 -5.22
C LEU A 131 14.80 -6.26 -5.15
N LYS A 132 15.38 -5.45 -6.05
CA LYS A 132 14.97 -4.05 -6.24
C LYS A 132 13.56 -3.97 -6.81
N LYS A 133 12.66 -3.34 -6.06
CA LYS A 133 11.25 -3.18 -6.38
C LYS A 133 10.89 -1.70 -6.44
N LYS A 134 9.72 -1.43 -7.02
CA LYS A 134 9.17 -0.08 -7.09
C LYS A 134 7.66 -0.09 -7.02
N HIS A 135 7.10 0.84 -6.27
CA HIS A 135 5.67 1.15 -6.29
C HIS A 135 5.45 2.55 -6.86
N LYS A 136 4.40 2.68 -7.67
CA LYS A 136 3.99 3.96 -8.27
C LYS A 136 2.53 4.20 -7.92
N PHE A 137 2.27 5.37 -7.36
CA PHE A 137 0.95 5.85 -6.97
C PHE A 137 0.61 7.08 -7.82
N ILE A 138 -0.56 7.06 -8.46
CA ILE A 138 -1.07 8.21 -9.20
C ILE A 138 -2.18 8.83 -8.37
N PHE A 139 -1.97 10.08 -7.97
CA PHE A 139 -2.98 10.91 -7.33
C PHE A 139 -3.75 11.69 -8.40
N ARG A 140 -5.07 11.78 -8.26
CA ARG A 140 -5.93 12.67 -9.04
C ARG A 140 -6.76 13.57 -8.14
N LEU A 141 -7.01 14.78 -8.61
CA LEU A 141 -7.97 15.69 -7.99
C LEU A 141 -9.37 15.35 -8.53
N ILE A 142 -10.19 14.72 -7.70
CA ILE A 142 -11.56 14.28 -8.03
C ILE A 142 -12.48 14.95 -7.01
N ASP A 143 -13.48 15.70 -7.47
CA ASP A 143 -14.42 16.44 -6.61
C ASP A 143 -13.70 17.29 -5.54
N ASN A 144 -12.64 18.00 -5.97
CA ASN A 144 -11.75 18.81 -5.13
C ASN A 144 -11.01 18.05 -4.01
N LYS A 145 -10.95 16.71 -4.07
CA LYS A 145 -10.19 15.86 -3.16
C LYS A 145 -9.07 15.14 -3.91
N TRP A 146 -7.88 15.14 -3.32
CA TRP A 146 -6.77 14.34 -3.83
C TRP A 146 -6.91 12.89 -3.38
N LEU A 147 -7.15 11.99 -4.34
CA LEU A 147 -7.32 10.57 -4.12
C LEU A 147 -6.26 9.77 -4.87
N ILE A 148 -5.85 8.63 -4.31
CA ILE A 148 -5.06 7.65 -5.06
C ILE A 148 -6.00 7.03 -6.11
N ASP A 149 -5.72 7.30 -7.37
CA ASP A 149 -6.52 6.85 -8.51
C ASP A 149 -6.00 5.55 -9.11
N GLU A 150 -4.69 5.33 -9.04
CA GLU A 150 -4.04 4.14 -9.60
C GLU A 150 -2.80 3.76 -8.78
N LYS A 151 -2.57 2.45 -8.64
CA LYS A 151 -1.33 1.89 -8.09
C LYS A 151 -0.73 0.91 -9.09
N TYR A 152 0.59 0.92 -9.15
CA TYR A 152 1.39 -0.01 -9.94
C TYR A 152 2.57 -0.52 -9.12
N TYR A 153 3.03 -1.72 -9.44
CA TYR A 153 4.31 -2.25 -8.97
C TYR A 153 5.21 -2.61 -10.14
N GLY A 154 6.49 -2.81 -9.86
CA GLY A 154 7.46 -3.32 -10.81
C GLY A 154 8.75 -3.75 -10.13
N PHE A 155 9.66 -4.34 -10.93
CA PHE A 155 10.96 -4.81 -10.50
C PHE A 155 12.04 -4.09 -11.31
N SER A 156 13.04 -3.50 -10.68
CA SER A 156 14.12 -2.77 -11.37
C SER A 156 13.58 -1.79 -12.44
N ASP A 157 14.23 -1.72 -13.58
CA ASP A 157 13.91 -1.03 -14.85
C ASP A 157 12.85 -1.74 -15.71
N LYS A 158 12.26 -2.85 -15.25
CA LYS A 158 11.22 -3.60 -15.98
C LYS A 158 9.87 -2.87 -16.01
N SER A 159 8.93 -3.46 -16.75
CA SER A 159 7.54 -3.05 -16.94
C SER A 159 6.78 -2.75 -15.64
N TRP A 160 5.79 -1.87 -15.75
CA TRP A 160 4.83 -1.59 -14.69
C TRP A 160 3.63 -2.52 -14.78
N TYR A 161 3.21 -3.06 -13.64
CA TYR A 161 2.03 -3.91 -13.51
C TYR A 161 1.00 -3.19 -12.65
N LYS A 162 -0.25 -3.14 -13.13
CA LYS A 162 -1.36 -2.52 -12.38
C LYS A 162 -1.67 -3.38 -11.16
N ASN A 163 -1.92 -2.75 -10.01
CA ASN A 163 -2.27 -3.46 -8.78
C ASN A 163 -3.35 -2.68 -8.01
N GLY A 164 -4.12 -3.42 -7.19
CA GLY A 164 -4.96 -2.84 -6.16
C GLY A 164 -4.15 -2.20 -5.04
N ILE A 165 -4.82 -1.47 -4.16
CA ILE A 165 -4.19 -0.78 -3.02
C ILE A 165 -4.12 -1.66 -1.78
#